data_AF-A0AAT9G4T3-F1
#
_entry.id   AF-A0AAT9G4T3-F1
#
_cell.length_a   1.000
_cell.length_b   1.000
_cell.length_c   1.000
_cell.angle_alpha   90.00
_cell.angle_beta   90.00
_cell.angle_gamma   90.00
#
_symmetry.space_group_name_H-M   'P 1'
#
loop_
_entity.id
_entity.type
_entity.pdbx_description
1 polymer ?
#
loop_
_entity_poly.entity_id
_entity_poly.type
_entity_poly.pdbx_seq_one_letter_code
_entity_poly.pdbx_strand_id
1 'polypeptide(L)'
;MLLTYHNTHKYLFLWVLIYNILWIYVTYTLDPTVPYDAIEAINWGMNCEWGSSKNPWFVGVLMWFAIYFNLSYSFYWYLIHFIGVAIGMIGVWFLSFLLTKNHELSWLALLMLNLSGIINIDIIPYNDNYILVALWPWILFFFYKLFIVIKNSGYHLP
;
A
#
# COMPACT_ATOMS: atom_id res chain seq x y z
N MET A 1 3.93 -20.66 -19.68
CA MET A 1 2.75 -20.31 -20.51
C MET A 1 2.36 -18.87 -20.19
N LEU A 2 3.19 -17.92 -20.64
CA LEU A 2 2.90 -16.93 -21.70
C LEU A 2 1.63 -16.08 -21.48
N LEU A 3 1.58 -15.39 -20.34
CA LEU A 3 0.84 -14.13 -20.26
C LEU A 3 1.52 -13.15 -21.22
N THR A 4 0.84 -12.79 -22.31
CA THR A 4 1.30 -11.72 -23.21
C THR A 4 1.33 -10.39 -22.43
N TYR A 5 2.34 -9.56 -22.67
CA TYR A 5 2.62 -8.30 -21.92
C TYR A 5 1.38 -7.43 -21.63
N HIS A 6 0.48 -7.31 -22.61
CA HIS A 6 -0.72 -6.49 -22.50
C HIS A 6 -1.80 -7.11 -21.60
N ASN A 7 -1.84 -8.44 -21.50
CA ASN A 7 -2.78 -9.15 -20.65
C ASN A 7 -2.29 -9.19 -19.19
N THR A 8 -0.97 -9.23 -18.96
CA THR A 8 -0.40 -9.29 -17.60
C THR A 8 -0.83 -8.13 -16.70
N HIS A 9 -0.83 -6.91 -17.22
CA HIS A 9 -1.24 -5.73 -16.45
C HIS A 9 -2.73 -5.78 -16.10
N LYS A 10 -3.58 -6.23 -17.04
CA LYS A 10 -5.02 -6.39 -16.78
C LYS A 10 -5.27 -7.37 -15.64
N TYR A 11 -4.59 -8.52 -15.66
CA TYR A 11 -4.71 -9.49 -14.57
C TYR A 11 -4.13 -8.98 -13.26
N LEU A 12 -3.04 -8.21 -13.28
CA LEU A 12 -2.47 -7.57 -12.09
C LEU A 12 -3.51 -6.66 -11.43
N PHE A 13 -4.09 -5.72 -12.18
CA PHE A 13 -5.09 -4.80 -11.63
C PHE A 13 -6.35 -5.53 -11.19
N LEU A 14 -6.80 -6.54 -11.94
CA LEU A 14 -7.95 -7.36 -11.56
C LEU A 14 -7.71 -8.12 -10.24
N TRP A 15 -6.53 -8.75 -10.10
CA TRP A 15 -6.15 -9.45 -8.87
C TRP A 15 -6.13 -8.50 -7.67
N VAL A 16 -5.43 -7.37 -7.81
CA VAL A 16 -5.31 -6.37 -6.75
C VAL A 16 -6.68 -5.79 -6.37
N LEU A 17 -7.55 -5.55 -7.34
CA LEU A 17 -8.91 -5.07 -7.11
C LEU A 17 -9.75 -6.10 -6.34
N ILE A 18 -9.75 -7.36 -6.77
CA ILE A 18 -10.48 -8.44 -6.10
C ILE A 18 -9.97 -8.63 -4.67
N TYR A 19 -8.64 -8.70 -4.50
CA TYR A 19 -8.02 -8.82 -3.18
C TYR A 19 -8.46 -7.67 -2.26
N ASN A 20 -8.37 -6.44 -2.76
CA ASN A 20 -8.72 -5.23 -1.99
C ASN A 20 -10.18 -5.24 -1.55
N ILE A 21 -11.12 -5.50 -2.47
CA ILE A 21 -12.55 -5.54 -2.17
C ILE A 21 -12.87 -6.64 -1.16
N LEU A 22 -12.34 -7.85 -1.38
CA LEU A 22 -12.58 -8.98 -0.49
C LEU A 22 -12.07 -8.71 0.92
N TRP A 23 -10.86 -8.16 1.04
CA TRP A 23 -10.27 -7.90 2.36
C TRP A 23 -10.95 -6.76 3.12
N ILE A 24 -11.33 -5.67 2.44
CA ILE A 24 -12.15 -4.62 3.07
C ILE A 24 -13.44 -5.22 3.62
N TYR A 25 -14.11 -6.05 2.81
CA TYR A 25 -15.37 -6.69 3.20
C TYR A 25 -15.19 -7.67 4.37
N VAL A 26 -14.23 -8.59 4.27
CA VAL A 26 -13.96 -9.59 5.30
C VAL A 26 -13.58 -8.93 6.62
N THR A 27 -12.65 -7.97 6.60
CA THR A 27 -12.20 -7.30 7.81
C THR A 27 -13.32 -6.48 8.45
N TYR A 28 -14.05 -5.67 7.67
CA TYR A 28 -15.11 -4.84 8.21
C TYR A 28 -16.27 -5.65 8.82
N THR A 29 -16.56 -6.83 8.24
CA THR A 29 -17.62 -7.70 8.76
C THR A 29 -17.21 -8.48 10.00
N LEU A 30 -15.94 -8.89 10.10
CA LEU A 30 -15.42 -9.67 11.23
C LEU A 30 -14.99 -8.80 12.42
N ASP A 31 -14.53 -7.58 12.17
CA ASP A 31 -14.13 -6.61 13.19
C ASP A 31 -14.65 -5.22 12.82
N PRO A 32 -15.91 -4.88 13.18
CA PRO A 32 -16.48 -3.58 12.85
C PRO A 32 -16.01 -2.46 13.79
N THR A 33 -15.15 -2.77 14.77
CA THR A 33 -14.71 -1.80 15.78
C THR A 33 -13.75 -0.77 15.18
N VAL A 34 -13.76 0.45 15.71
CA VAL A 34 -12.79 1.47 15.29
C VAL A 34 -11.45 1.11 15.96
N PRO A 35 -10.39 0.82 15.18
CA PRO A 35 -9.15 0.37 15.79
C PRO A 35 -8.44 1.49 16.55
N TYR A 36 -7.58 1.14 17.50
CA TYR A 36 -6.95 2.12 18.40
C TYR A 36 -6.11 3.18 17.64
N ASP A 37 -5.26 2.76 16.70
CA ASP A 37 -4.46 3.70 15.89
C ASP A 37 -5.36 4.59 15.00
N ALA A 38 -6.57 4.13 14.67
CA ALA A 38 -7.55 4.95 13.96
C ALA A 38 -8.07 6.08 14.84
N ILE A 39 -8.29 5.83 16.13
CA ILE A 39 -8.72 6.86 17.09
C ILE A 39 -7.64 7.95 17.20
N GLU A 40 -6.37 7.57 17.32
CA GLU A 40 -5.26 8.52 17.33
C GLU A 40 -5.20 9.34 16.03
N ALA A 41 -5.28 8.68 14.87
CA ALA A 41 -5.29 9.35 13.57
C ALA A 41 -6.47 10.33 13.42
N ILE A 42 -7.66 9.97 13.89
CA ILE A 42 -8.84 10.85 13.86
C ILE A 42 -8.61 12.07 14.74
N ASN A 43 -8.11 11.89 15.96
CA ASN A 43 -7.80 13.00 16.86
C ASN A 43 -6.77 13.95 16.24
N TRP A 44 -5.70 13.40 15.66
CA TRP A 44 -4.70 14.22 14.94
C TRP A 44 -5.31 14.95 13.76
N GLY A 45 -6.19 14.30 13.00
CA GLY A 45 -6.91 14.92 11.88
C GLY A 45 -7.83 16.06 12.32
N MET A 46 -8.62 15.86 13.40
CA MET A 46 -9.56 16.86 13.92
C MET A 46 -8.85 18.09 14.50
N ASN A 47 -7.74 17.88 15.19
CA ASN A 47 -7.02 18.95 15.89
C ASN A 47 -5.85 19.52 15.07
N CYS A 48 -5.60 18.99 13.86
CA CYS A 48 -4.44 19.34 13.03
C CYS A 48 -3.10 19.16 13.77
N GLU A 49 -2.96 18.07 14.51
CA GLU A 49 -1.75 17.77 15.30
C GLU A 49 -0.63 17.16 14.44
N TRP A 50 0.61 17.31 14.92
CA TRP A 50 1.80 16.81 14.22
C TRP A 50 2.03 15.28 14.35
N GLY A 51 1.16 14.58 15.06
CA GLY A 51 1.32 13.17 15.43
C GLY A 51 2.03 12.98 16.76
N SER A 52 2.57 11.79 16.98
CA SER A 52 3.33 11.40 18.17
C SER A 52 4.78 11.06 17.83
N SER A 53 5.58 10.71 18.86
CA SER A 53 6.93 10.17 18.64
C SER A 53 6.95 8.81 17.94
N LYS A 54 5.84 8.07 17.97
CA LYS A 54 5.67 6.78 17.27
C LYS A 54 5.38 7.03 15.79
N ASN A 55 4.42 7.91 15.50
CA ASN A 55 3.77 8.02 14.20
C ASN A 55 3.53 9.49 13.81
N PRO A 56 3.89 9.93 12.58
CA PRO A 56 3.73 11.31 12.15
C PRO A 56 2.29 11.66 11.73
N TRP A 57 2.00 12.95 11.64
CA TRP A 57 0.73 13.57 11.24
C TRP A 57 0.04 13.04 9.98
N PHE A 58 0.77 12.43 9.04
CA PHE A 58 0.24 12.16 7.70
C PHE A 58 -0.97 11.21 7.73
N VAL A 59 -1.01 10.23 8.63
CA VAL A 59 -2.18 9.36 8.80
C VAL A 59 -3.42 10.14 9.25
N GLY A 60 -3.26 11.19 10.05
CA GLY A 60 -4.36 12.07 10.45
C GLY A 60 -4.92 12.90 9.30
N VAL A 61 -4.06 13.36 8.39
CA VAL A 61 -4.50 14.03 7.15
C VAL A 61 -5.29 13.09 6.25
N LEU A 62 -4.91 11.80 6.17
CA LEU A 62 -5.68 10.81 5.41
C LEU A 62 -7.10 10.60 5.97
N MET A 63 -7.31 10.85 7.27
CA MET A 63 -8.63 10.78 7.91
C MET A 63 -9.52 11.99 7.64
N TRP A 64 -9.00 13.11 7.12
CA TRP A 64 -9.80 14.30 6.84
C TRP A 64 -11.00 14.06 5.94
N PHE A 65 -10.89 13.17 4.96
CA PHE A 65 -12.02 12.82 4.09
C PHE A 65 -13.17 12.19 4.90
N ALA A 66 -12.86 11.23 5.78
CA ALA A 66 -13.87 10.61 6.62
C ALA A 66 -14.46 11.58 7.65
N ILE A 67 -13.63 12.47 8.20
CA ILE A 67 -14.07 13.49 9.16
C ILE A 67 -15.00 14.49 8.47
N TYR A 68 -14.62 15.02 7.31
CA TYR A 68 -15.40 16.03 6.58
C TYR A 68 -16.75 15.49 6.09
N PHE A 69 -16.77 14.25 5.61
CA PHE A 69 -18.00 13.60 5.11
C PHE A 69 -18.75 12.77 6.15
N ASN A 70 -18.30 12.77 7.42
CA ASN A 70 -18.85 12.00 8.52
C ASN A 70 -19.09 10.51 8.16
N LEU A 71 -18.08 9.88 7.55
CA LEU A 71 -18.12 8.47 7.18
C LEU A 71 -17.92 7.58 8.42
N SER A 72 -18.30 6.30 8.31
CA SER A 72 -17.91 5.30 9.31
C SER A 72 -16.39 5.21 9.38
N TYR A 73 -15.83 5.58 10.53
CA TYR A 73 -14.37 5.60 10.73
C TYR A 73 -13.73 4.22 10.65
N SER A 74 -14.40 3.17 11.15
CA SER A 74 -13.89 1.79 11.04
C SER A 74 -13.86 1.35 9.57
N PHE A 75 -14.95 1.58 8.83
CA PHE A 75 -14.99 1.28 7.40
C PHE A 75 -13.90 2.04 6.64
N TYR A 76 -13.81 3.35 6.84
CA TYR A 76 -12.86 4.18 6.12
C TYR A 76 -11.41 3.82 6.46
N TRP A 77 -11.13 3.47 7.71
CA TRP A 77 -9.82 2.97 8.13
C TRP A 77 -9.41 1.73 7.33
N TYR A 78 -10.27 0.72 7.24
CA TYR A 78 -9.98 -0.49 6.45
C TYR A 78 -9.88 -0.19 4.96
N LEU A 79 -10.71 0.71 4.43
CA LEU A 79 -10.66 1.17 3.05
C LEU A 79 -9.27 1.73 2.70
N ILE A 80 -8.78 2.72 3.47
CA ILE A 80 -7.48 3.34 3.17
C ILE A 80 -6.32 2.38 3.40
N HIS A 81 -6.42 1.47 4.37
CA HIS A 81 -5.40 0.44 4.63
C HIS A 81 -5.21 -0.47 3.42
N PHE A 82 -6.31 -1.08 2.96
CA PHE A 82 -6.21 -2.00 1.84
C PHE A 82 -5.93 -1.27 0.53
N ILE A 83 -6.34 -0.01 0.36
CA ILE A 83 -5.90 0.80 -0.79
C ILE A 83 -4.38 1.00 -0.74
N GLY A 84 -3.80 1.31 0.41
CA GLY A 84 -2.35 1.41 0.57
C GLY A 84 -1.64 0.09 0.27
N VAL A 85 -2.17 -1.03 0.78
CA VAL A 85 -1.65 -2.37 0.45
C VAL A 85 -1.74 -2.63 -1.05
N ALA A 86 -2.84 -2.28 -1.72
CA ALA A 86 -3.00 -2.42 -3.17
C ALA A 86 -1.96 -1.61 -3.95
N ILE A 87 -1.71 -0.35 -3.56
CA ILE A 87 -0.65 0.49 -4.12
C ILE A 87 0.72 -0.19 -3.93
N GLY A 88 0.97 -0.73 -2.74
CA GLY A 88 2.19 -1.46 -2.41
C GLY A 88 2.39 -2.71 -3.27
N MET A 89 1.34 -3.52 -3.47
CA MET A 89 1.37 -4.71 -4.33
C MET A 89 1.76 -4.38 -5.76
N ILE A 90 1.12 -3.35 -6.33
CA ILE A 90 1.41 -2.90 -7.69
C ILE A 90 2.88 -2.44 -7.76
N GLY A 91 3.34 -1.68 -6.77
CA GLY A 91 4.73 -1.25 -6.65
C GLY A 91 5.71 -2.43 -6.61
N VAL A 92 5.45 -3.45 -5.78
CA VAL A 92 6.30 -4.65 -5.66
C VAL A 92 6.37 -5.39 -6.99
N TRP A 93 5.24 -5.52 -7.69
CA TRP A 93 5.23 -6.15 -9.00
C TRP A 93 6.10 -5.39 -10.01
N PHE A 94 5.94 -4.06 -10.10
CA PHE A 94 6.75 -3.24 -11.01
C PHE A 94 8.23 -3.20 -10.63
N LEU A 95 8.56 -3.14 -9.34
CA LEU A 95 9.92 -3.19 -8.84
C LEU A 95 10.58 -4.53 -9.18
N SER A 96 9.90 -5.64 -8.90
CA SER A 96 10.40 -6.97 -9.23
C SER A 96 10.60 -7.11 -10.75
N PHE A 97 9.66 -6.62 -11.57
CA PHE A 97 9.81 -6.64 -13.01
C PHE A 97 10.98 -5.76 -13.49
N LEU A 98 11.17 -4.59 -12.88
CA LEU A 98 12.26 -3.68 -13.21
C LEU A 98 13.63 -4.35 -12.97
N LEU A 99 13.77 -5.07 -11.84
CA LEU A 99 14.99 -5.75 -11.42
C LEU A 99 15.26 -7.04 -12.20
N THR A 100 14.22 -7.83 -12.50
CA THR A 100 14.38 -9.19 -13.05
C THR A 100 14.06 -9.32 -14.53
N LYS A 101 13.30 -8.37 -15.09
CA LYS A 101 12.69 -8.46 -16.43
C LYS A 101 11.83 -9.72 -16.63
N ASN A 102 11.35 -10.33 -15.55
CA ASN A 102 10.59 -11.57 -15.58
C ASN A 102 9.22 -11.39 -14.91
N HIS A 103 8.15 -11.61 -15.68
CA HIS A 103 6.78 -11.49 -15.19
C HIS A 103 6.42 -12.54 -14.14
N GLU A 104 6.93 -13.77 -14.26
CA GLU A 104 6.63 -14.87 -13.31
C GLU A 104 7.22 -14.56 -11.94
N LEU A 105 8.45 -14.03 -11.87
CA LEU A 105 9.06 -13.58 -10.62
C LEU A 105 8.36 -12.35 -10.04
N SER A 106 7.78 -11.50 -10.88
CA SER A 106 7.01 -10.34 -10.44
C SER A 106 5.68 -10.75 -9.80
N TRP A 107 5.00 -11.72 -10.40
CA TRP A 107 3.82 -12.36 -9.82
C TRP A 107 4.15 -13.09 -8.53
N LEU A 108 5.23 -13.86 -8.50
CA LEU A 108 5.66 -14.56 -7.29
C LEU A 108 5.93 -13.58 -6.15
N ALA A 109 6.64 -12.46 -6.43
CA ALA A 109 6.90 -11.44 -5.42
C ALA A 109 5.62 -10.81 -4.86
N LEU A 110 4.66 -10.48 -5.73
CA LEU A 110 3.35 -9.95 -5.31
C LEU A 110 2.55 -10.97 -4.49
N LEU A 111 2.50 -12.23 -4.93
CA LEU A 111 1.73 -13.28 -4.25
C LEU A 111 2.35 -13.66 -2.90
N MET A 112 3.68 -13.64 -2.79
CA MET A 112 4.37 -13.82 -1.51
C MET A 112 4.02 -12.72 -0.51
N LEU A 113 3.89 -11.47 -0.97
CA LEU A 113 3.39 -10.39 -0.13
C LEU A 113 1.97 -10.72 0.38
N ASN A 114 1.10 -11.30 -0.46
CA ASN A 114 -0.27 -11.70 -0.08
C ASN A 114 -0.35 -12.88 0.89
N LEU A 115 0.71 -13.67 1.05
CA LEU A 115 0.79 -14.76 2.02
C LEU A 115 1.32 -14.29 3.39
N SER A 116 1.76 -13.04 3.49
CA SER A 116 2.30 -12.49 4.73
C SER A 116 1.19 -12.18 5.73
N GLY A 117 1.25 -12.78 6.93
CA GLY A 117 0.36 -12.41 8.05
C GLY A 117 0.44 -10.93 8.40
N ILE A 118 1.59 -10.28 8.12
CA ILE A 118 1.80 -8.86 8.42
C ILE A 118 0.75 -8.00 7.71
N ILE A 119 0.54 -8.18 6.40
CA ILE A 119 -0.38 -7.30 5.66
C ILE A 119 -1.84 -7.75 5.71
N ASN A 120 -2.10 -9.00 6.09
CA ASN A 120 -3.44 -9.58 6.12
C ASN A 120 -4.07 -9.56 7.50
N ILE A 121 -3.27 -9.40 8.57
CA ILE A 121 -3.72 -9.54 9.96
C ILE A 121 -3.13 -8.39 10.79
N ASP A 122 -1.80 -8.29 10.85
CA ASP A 122 -1.15 -7.40 11.82
C ASP A 122 -1.30 -5.91 11.46
N ILE A 123 -1.38 -5.59 10.17
CA ILE A 123 -1.43 -4.19 9.71
C ILE A 123 -2.79 -3.53 9.93
N ILE A 124 -3.82 -4.33 10.22
CA ILE A 124 -5.22 -3.91 10.16
C ILE A 124 -5.64 -3.07 11.37
N PRO A 125 -5.39 -3.47 12.64
CA PRO A 125 -5.98 -2.79 13.78
C PRO A 125 -5.05 -1.75 14.44
N TYR A 126 -3.73 -1.80 14.18
CA TYR A 126 -2.76 -1.07 14.99
C TYR A 126 -1.56 -0.54 14.21
N ASN A 127 -1.73 -0.21 12.93
CA ASN A 127 -0.56 0.00 12.09
C ASN A 127 -0.74 0.97 10.92
N ASP A 128 -0.42 2.24 11.16
CA ASP A 128 -0.22 3.24 10.11
C ASP A 128 0.98 2.94 9.18
N ASN A 129 1.79 1.91 9.44
CA ASN A 129 2.82 1.43 8.51
C ASN A 129 2.24 0.90 7.19
N TYR A 130 0.92 0.77 7.02
CA TYR A 130 0.35 0.50 5.69
C TYR A 130 0.76 1.58 4.67
N ILE A 131 0.99 2.82 5.13
CA ILE A 131 1.53 3.91 4.30
C ILE A 131 2.94 3.56 3.82
N LEU A 132 3.75 2.97 4.69
CA LEU A 132 5.09 2.49 4.33
C LEU A 132 5.01 1.32 3.34
N VAL A 133 4.13 0.34 3.57
CA VAL A 133 3.87 -0.76 2.63
C VAL A 133 3.48 -0.22 1.25
N ALA A 134 2.68 0.84 1.21
CA ALA A 134 2.30 1.52 -0.02
C ALA A 134 3.52 2.15 -0.71
N LEU A 135 4.36 2.90 0.02
CA LEU A 135 5.36 3.80 -0.57
C LEU A 135 6.74 3.17 -0.82
N TRP A 136 7.22 2.28 0.06
CA TRP A 136 8.55 1.68 -0.06
C TRP A 136 8.87 1.08 -1.44
N PRO A 137 8.02 0.22 -2.02
CA PRO A 137 8.34 -0.38 -3.31
C PRO A 137 8.42 0.66 -4.44
N TRP A 138 7.64 1.74 -4.36
CA TRP A 138 7.69 2.82 -5.34
C TRP A 138 8.94 3.69 -5.20
N ILE A 139 9.33 4.04 -3.97
CA ILE A 139 10.57 4.77 -3.72
C ILE A 139 11.75 3.99 -4.31
N LEU A 140 11.84 2.69 -4.01
CA LEU A 140 12.89 1.82 -4.55
C LEU A 140 12.80 1.70 -6.07
N PHE A 141 11.61 1.59 -6.64
CA PHE A 141 11.40 1.54 -8.08
C PHE A 141 11.92 2.79 -8.77
N PHE A 142 11.53 3.98 -8.32
CA PHE A 142 11.95 5.24 -8.93
C PHE A 142 13.44 5.50 -8.72
N PHE A 143 13.96 5.22 -7.52
CA PHE A 143 15.38 5.33 -7.23
C PHE A 143 16.21 4.44 -8.17
N TYR A 144 15.86 3.16 -8.29
CA TYR A 144 16.60 2.23 -9.16
C TYR A 144 16.43 2.56 -10.64
N LYS A 145 15.24 3.01 -11.06
CA LYS A 145 15.00 3.47 -12.43
C LYS A 145 15.88 4.67 -12.77
N LEU A 146 15.99 5.64 -11.88
CA LEU A 146 16.88 6.80 -12.04
C LEU A 146 18.34 6.36 -12.12
N PHE A 147 18.77 5.46 -11.25
CA PHE A 147 20.13 4.90 -11.27
C PHE A 147 20.48 4.27 -12.63
N ILE A 148 19.56 3.49 -13.23
CA ILE A 148 19.75 2.93 -14.57
C ILE A 148 19.89 4.04 -15.63
N VAL A 149 19.05 5.07 -15.58
CA VAL A 149 19.10 6.19 -16.52
C VAL A 149 20.45 6.91 -16.45
N ILE A 150 20.91 7.24 -15.24
CA ILE A 150 22.21 7.89 -15.02
C ILE A 150 23.34 7.01 -15.56
N LYS A 151 23.35 5.73 -15.19
CA LYS A 151 24.37 4.77 -15.66
C LYS A 151 24.41 4.69 -17.20
N ASN A 152 23.26 4.69 -17.86
CA ASN A 152 23.17 4.60 -19.33
C ASN A 152 23.50 5.92 -20.04
N SER A 153 23.40 7.04 -19.35
CA SER A 153 23.70 8.37 -19.90
C SER A 153 25.21 8.69 -19.98
N GLY A 154 26.07 7.81 -19.48
CA GLY A 154 27.52 8.04 -19.41
C GLY A 154 27.96 9.05 -18.34
N TYR A 155 27.01 9.55 -17.54
CA TYR A 155 27.32 10.36 -16.37
C TYR A 155 27.96 9.49 -15.28
N HIS A 156 29.24 9.73 -15.03
CA HIS A 156 29.92 9.21 -13.85
C HIS A 156 29.60 10.13 -12.66
N LEU A 157 29.03 9.55 -11.61
CA LEU A 157 28.93 10.23 -10.31
C LEU A 157 30.35 10.65 -9.89
N PRO A 158 30.54 11.86 -9.35
CA PRO A 158 31.84 12.31 -8.86
C PRO A 158 32.41 11.37 -7.79
#